data_AF-M1SEV2-F1
#
_entry.id   AF-M1SEV2-F1
#
_cell.length_a   1.000
_cell.length_b   1.000
_cell.length_c   1.000
_cell.angle_alpha   90.00
_cell.angle_beta   90.00
_cell.angle_gamma   90.00
#
_symmetry.space_group_name_H-M   'P 1'
#
loop_
_entity.id
_entity.type
_entity.pdbx_description
1 polymer ?
#
loop_
_entity_poly.entity_id
_entity_poly.type
_entity_poly.pdbx_seq_one_letter_code
_entity_poly.pdbx_strand_id
1 'polypeptide(L)'
;MKNTSRLGKMPAWQRYFVFIGILSCSLTGIAYLLGHEFHIERTVLGAHSVLVWHGIAAMAATMALGSVLPFHLKAGLKSRRKLWSGLSQLAFLTILLASGALLYYGPEEIRDSVIEIHWMIGLTFFAIFLLHGVYANNLTSLNAKKAH
;
A
#
# COMPACT_ATOMS: atom_id res chain seq x y z
N MET A 1 5.73 28.45 -18.60
CA MET A 1 5.73 28.21 -17.13
C MET A 1 6.87 27.28 -16.77
N LYS A 2 7.89 27.75 -16.04
CA LYS A 2 9.07 26.96 -15.68
C LYS A 2 8.70 26.06 -14.49
N ASN A 3 8.31 24.82 -14.76
CA ASN A 3 7.99 23.84 -13.73
C ASN A 3 9.29 23.36 -13.08
N THR A 4 9.78 24.09 -12.08
CA THR A 4 10.90 23.63 -11.26
C THR A 4 10.37 22.50 -10.37
N SER A 5 10.50 21.26 -10.84
CA SER A 5 10.24 20.09 -10.01
C SER A 5 11.23 20.10 -8.85
N ARG A 6 10.79 20.57 -7.68
CA ARG A 6 11.54 20.37 -6.44
C ARG A 6 11.73 18.86 -6.29
N LEU A 7 13.00 18.41 -6.21
CA LEU A 7 13.35 17.01 -6.00
C LEU A 7 12.50 16.42 -4.86
N GLY A 8 11.66 15.42 -5.20
CA GLY A 8 10.81 14.71 -4.25
C GLY A 8 9.37 15.22 -4.10
N LYS A 9 8.92 16.23 -4.85
CA LYS A 9 7.50 16.65 -4.84
C LYS A 9 6.71 15.82 -5.86
N MET A 10 5.88 14.90 -5.37
CA MET A 10 5.04 14.05 -6.21
C MET A 10 4.02 14.88 -7.00
N PRO A 11 3.87 14.68 -8.33
CA PRO A 11 2.73 15.20 -9.08
C PRO A 11 1.41 14.75 -8.45
N ALA A 12 0.39 15.62 -8.48
CA ALA A 12 -0.90 15.33 -7.84
C ALA A 12 -1.56 14.07 -8.40
N TRP A 13 -1.51 13.87 -9.72
CA TRP A 13 -2.08 12.68 -10.37
C TRP A 13 -1.42 11.38 -9.86
N GLN A 14 -0.10 11.37 -9.74
CA GLN A 14 0.67 10.21 -9.28
C GLN A 14 0.37 9.92 -7.81
N ARG A 15 0.23 10.96 -6.99
CA ARG A 15 -0.20 10.83 -5.60
C ARG A 15 -1.58 10.18 -5.52
N TYR A 16 -2.57 10.70 -6.24
CA TYR A 16 -3.92 10.12 -6.23
C TYR A 16 -3.92 8.69 -6.75
N PHE A 17 -3.14 8.38 -7.78
CA PHE A 17 -3.02 7.03 -8.30
C PHE A 17 -2.49 6.04 -7.25
N VAL A 18 -1.44 6.43 -6.52
CA VAL A 18 -0.90 5.62 -5.40
C VAL A 18 -1.94 5.46 -4.29
N PHE A 19 -2.58 6.54 -3.86
CA PHE A 19 -3.59 6.48 -2.79
C PHE A 19 -4.75 5.59 -3.18
N ILE A 20 -5.34 5.79 -4.35
CA ILE A 20 -6.50 5.02 -4.81
C ILE A 20 -6.12 3.54 -4.98
N GLY A 21 -4.99 3.24 -5.61
CA GLY A 21 -4.55 1.85 -5.81
C GLY A 21 -4.26 1.12 -4.51
N ILE A 22 -3.55 1.75 -3.58
CA ILE A 22 -3.24 1.14 -2.28
C ILE A 22 -4.49 1.01 -1.41
N LEU A 23 -5.37 2.03 -1.40
CA LEU A 23 -6.62 1.99 -0.65
C LEU A 23 -7.56 0.92 -1.19
N SER A 24 -7.78 0.85 -2.50
CA SER A 24 -8.66 -0.16 -3.09
C SER A 24 -8.14 -1.57 -2.83
N CYS A 25 -6.82 -1.81 -2.96
CA CYS A 25 -6.20 -3.09 -2.66
C CYS A 25 -6.37 -3.48 -1.19
N SER A 26 -6.10 -2.54 -0.27
CA SER A 26 -6.22 -2.80 1.17
C SER A 26 -7.67 -3.06 1.59
N LEU A 27 -8.62 -2.26 1.10
CA LEU A 27 -10.04 -2.39 1.47
C LEU A 27 -10.65 -3.69 0.93
N THR A 28 -10.34 -4.06 -0.31
CA THR A 28 -10.78 -5.34 -0.88
C THR A 28 -10.14 -6.54 -0.18
N GLY A 29 -8.87 -6.43 0.21
CA GLY A 29 -8.18 -7.46 0.99
C GLY A 29 -8.77 -7.64 2.40
N ILE A 30 -9.07 -6.53 3.09
CA ILE A 30 -9.75 -6.55 4.40
C ILE A 30 -11.16 -7.14 4.25
N ALA A 31 -11.93 -6.73 3.24
CA ALA A 31 -13.25 -7.30 2.97
C ALA A 31 -13.16 -8.82 2.79
N TYR A 32 -12.25 -9.29 1.94
CA TYR A 32 -12.06 -10.72 1.72
C TYR A 32 -11.63 -11.46 3.00
N LEU A 33 -10.70 -10.89 3.77
CA LEU A 33 -10.26 -11.45 5.05
C LEU A 33 -11.43 -11.62 6.04
N LEU A 34 -12.28 -10.60 6.19
CA LEU A 34 -13.43 -10.67 7.10
C LEU A 34 -14.39 -11.78 6.71
N GLY A 35 -14.67 -11.95 5.41
CA GLY A 35 -15.62 -12.95 4.94
C GLY A 35 -15.06 -14.37 4.82
N HIS A 36 -13.82 -14.51 4.36
CA HIS A 36 -13.19 -15.80 4.13
C HIS A 36 -12.61 -16.40 5.41
N GLU A 37 -11.84 -15.61 6.16
CA GLU A 37 -11.08 -16.10 7.33
C GLU A 37 -11.91 -15.99 8.61
N PHE A 38 -12.52 -14.83 8.83
CA PHE A 38 -13.33 -14.58 10.04
C PHE A 38 -14.81 -14.95 9.86
N HIS A 39 -15.21 -15.44 8.68
CA HIS A 39 -16.56 -15.92 8.39
C HIS A 39 -17.68 -14.86 8.56
N ILE A 40 -17.34 -13.57 8.57
CA ILE A 40 -18.30 -12.45 8.70
C ILE A 40 -18.92 -12.16 7.33
N GLU A 41 -20.25 -12.26 7.19
CA GLU A 41 -20.94 -12.03 5.91
C GLU A 41 -20.31 -12.83 4.74
N ARG A 42 -19.99 -14.11 5.00
CA ARG A 42 -19.20 -14.98 4.10
C ARG A 42 -19.67 -14.99 2.65
N THR A 43 -20.98 -14.95 2.41
CA THR A 43 -21.57 -14.97 1.06
C THR A 43 -21.30 -13.70 0.26
N VAL A 44 -21.07 -12.57 0.93
CA VAL A 44 -20.84 -11.26 0.32
C VAL A 44 -19.35 -10.92 0.33
N LEU A 45 -18.74 -10.96 1.52
CA LEU A 45 -17.36 -10.53 1.73
C LEU A 45 -16.33 -11.60 1.35
N GLY A 46 -16.64 -12.88 1.59
CA GLY A 46 -15.79 -14.02 1.23
C GLY A 46 -16.00 -14.51 -0.20
N ALA A 47 -16.79 -13.79 -1.00
CA ALA A 47 -17.07 -14.17 -2.38
C ALA A 47 -15.82 -14.05 -3.26
N HIS A 48 -15.68 -14.99 -4.21
CA HIS A 48 -14.58 -14.98 -5.18
C HIS A 48 -14.49 -13.67 -5.97
N SER A 49 -15.61 -12.98 -6.20
CA SER A 49 -15.63 -11.65 -6.84
C SER A 49 -14.82 -10.61 -6.08
N VAL A 50 -14.82 -10.64 -4.74
CA VAL A 50 -14.03 -9.72 -3.91
C VAL A 50 -12.54 -10.01 -4.08
N LEU A 51 -12.16 -11.30 -4.13
CA LEU A 51 -10.78 -11.72 -4.39
C LEU A 51 -10.29 -11.29 -5.78
N VAL A 52 -11.14 -11.39 -6.81
CA VAL A 52 -10.82 -10.91 -8.17
C VAL A 52 -10.56 -9.40 -8.15
N TRP A 53 -11.43 -8.62 -7.49
CA TRP A 53 -11.22 -7.19 -7.36
C TRP A 53 -9.95 -6.84 -6.56
N HIS A 54 -9.63 -7.63 -5.54
CA HIS A 54 -8.37 -7.50 -4.82
C HIS A 54 -7.16 -7.71 -5.74
N GLY A 55 -7.16 -8.76 -6.57
CA GLY A 55 -6.12 -9.01 -7.55
C GLY A 55 -5.94 -7.85 -8.55
N ILE A 56 -7.03 -7.33 -9.11
CA ILE A 56 -7.01 -6.17 -10.02
C ILE A 56 -6.45 -4.93 -9.31
N ALA A 57 -6.90 -4.67 -8.09
CA ALA A 57 -6.42 -3.55 -7.28
C ALA A 57 -4.93 -3.70 -6.91
N ALA A 58 -4.47 -4.92 -6.64
CA ALA A 58 -3.06 -5.23 -6.38
C ALA A 58 -2.19 -4.95 -7.61
N MET A 59 -2.66 -5.28 -8.82
CA MET A 59 -1.96 -4.92 -10.07
C MET A 59 -1.83 -3.39 -10.21
N ALA A 60 -2.92 -2.65 -10.00
CA ALA A 60 -2.91 -1.19 -10.04
C ALA A 60 -1.96 -0.58 -8.98
N ALA A 61 -2.00 -1.09 -7.75
CA ALA A 61 -1.09 -0.71 -6.66
C ALA A 61 0.38 -0.95 -7.02
N THR A 62 0.68 -2.08 -7.69
CA THR A 62 2.04 -2.42 -8.13
C THR A 62 2.54 -1.47 -9.20
N MET A 63 1.70 -1.13 -10.18
CA MET A 63 2.02 -0.11 -11.18
C MET A 63 2.24 1.26 -10.54
N ALA A 64 1.40 1.62 -9.56
CA ALA A 64 1.56 2.87 -8.82
C ALA A 64 2.89 2.92 -8.05
N LEU A 65 3.27 1.83 -7.36
CA LEU A 65 4.57 1.70 -6.71
C LEU A 65 5.72 1.88 -7.71
N GLY A 66 5.66 1.18 -8.84
CA GLY A 66 6.67 1.27 -9.91
C GLY A 66 6.85 2.69 -10.44
N SER A 67 5.76 3.47 -10.56
CA SER A 67 5.83 4.88 -10.98
C SER A 67 6.61 5.76 -10.00
N VAL A 68 6.56 5.43 -8.70
CA VAL A 68 7.09 6.27 -7.60
C VAL A 68 8.56 5.98 -7.32
N LEU A 69 8.99 4.72 -7.44
CA LEU A 69 10.34 4.26 -7.08
C LEU A 69 11.47 5.15 -7.62
N PRO A 70 11.57 5.44 -8.93
CA PRO A 70 12.76 6.08 -9.51
C PRO A 70 13.01 7.50 -8.97
N PHE A 71 11.92 8.23 -8.67
CA PHE A 71 11.99 9.65 -8.32
C PHE A 71 11.90 9.88 -6.82
N HIS A 72 11.01 9.18 -6.12
CA HIS A 72 10.82 9.35 -4.68
C HIS A 72 11.90 8.68 -3.84
N LEU A 73 12.36 7.49 -4.23
CA LEU A 73 13.42 6.80 -3.49
C LEU A 73 14.74 7.56 -3.59
N LYS A 74 15.10 8.03 -4.81
CA LYS A 74 16.30 8.84 -5.04
C LYS A 74 16.26 10.15 -4.24
N ALA A 75 15.10 10.82 -4.21
CA ALA A 75 14.93 12.03 -3.41
C ALA A 75 14.98 11.75 -1.90
N GLY A 76 14.39 10.66 -1.43
CA GLY A 76 14.42 10.22 -0.04
C GLY A 76 15.84 9.87 0.44
N LEU A 77 16.60 9.15 -0.37
CA LEU A 77 18.01 8.82 -0.12
C LEU A 77 18.88 10.07 0.02
N LYS A 78 18.70 11.04 -0.88
CA LYS A 78 19.43 12.32 -0.86
C LYS A 78 19.06 13.20 0.33
N SER A 79 17.79 13.21 0.72
CA SER A 79 17.26 14.06 1.78
C SER A 79 17.44 13.45 3.19
N ARG A 80 17.59 12.12 3.29
CA ARG A 80 17.54 11.31 4.53
C ARG A 80 16.25 11.47 5.38
N ARG A 81 15.41 12.46 5.08
CA ARG A 81 14.14 12.71 5.75
C ARG A 81 13.11 11.64 5.38
N LYS A 82 12.45 11.05 6.39
CA LYS A 82 11.43 9.99 6.25
C LYS A 82 11.90 8.75 5.48
N LEU A 83 13.22 8.52 5.36
CA LEU A 83 13.81 7.39 4.64
C LEU A 83 13.33 6.05 5.19
N TRP A 84 13.41 5.88 6.51
CA TRP A 84 13.00 4.64 7.19
C TRP A 84 11.54 4.28 6.94
N SER A 85 10.65 5.29 6.98
CA SER A 85 9.24 5.09 6.70
C SER A 85 8.98 4.73 5.23
N GLY A 86 9.73 5.29 4.29
CA GLY A 86 9.64 4.91 2.88
C GLY A 86 10.18 3.50 2.60
N LEU A 87 11.32 3.15 3.20
CA LEU A 87 11.93 1.83 3.06
C LEU A 87 11.09 0.73 3.70
N SER A 88 10.47 0.99 4.85
CA SER A 88 9.56 0.04 5.48
C SER A 88 8.35 -0.26 4.58
N GLN A 89 7.78 0.77 3.96
CA GLN A 89 6.66 0.61 3.01
C GLN A 89 7.07 -0.22 1.79
N LEU A 90 8.26 0.01 1.25
CA LEU A 90 8.79 -0.80 0.16
C LEU A 90 9.00 -2.26 0.59
N ALA A 91 9.57 -2.50 1.76
CA ALA A 91 9.80 -3.85 2.28
C ALA A 91 8.48 -4.62 2.45
N PHE A 92 7.46 -4.00 3.06
CA PHE A 92 6.15 -4.60 3.20
C PHE A 92 5.49 -4.92 1.85
N LEU A 93 5.54 -4.00 0.88
CA LEU A 93 4.99 -4.24 -0.45
C LEU A 93 5.70 -5.39 -1.17
N THR A 94 7.02 -5.50 -1.03
CA THR A 94 7.78 -6.64 -1.57
C THR A 94 7.31 -7.96 -0.94
N ILE A 95 7.12 -8.00 0.39
CA ILE A 95 6.61 -9.19 1.09
C ILE A 95 5.19 -9.54 0.62
N LEU A 96 4.31 -8.53 0.45
CA LEU A 96 2.95 -8.73 -0.04
C LEU A 96 2.90 -9.25 -1.48
N LEU A 97 3.77 -8.75 -2.36
CA LEU A 97 3.89 -9.25 -3.73
C LEU A 97 4.40 -10.69 -3.76
N ALA A 98 5.44 -10.99 -2.97
CA ALA A 98 6.00 -12.33 -2.90
C ALA A 98 4.99 -13.34 -2.32
N SER A 99 4.33 -13.01 -1.21
CA SER A 99 3.30 -13.86 -0.62
C SER A 99 2.08 -14.00 -1.53
N GLY A 100 1.62 -12.92 -2.19
CA GLY A 100 0.54 -13.03 -3.18
C GLY A 100 0.89 -13.93 -4.36
N ALA A 101 2.13 -13.88 -4.85
CA ALA A 101 2.62 -14.79 -5.88
C ALA A 101 2.68 -16.24 -5.36
N LEU A 102 3.10 -16.47 -4.13
CA LEU A 102 3.09 -17.80 -3.50
C LEU A 102 1.66 -18.33 -3.28
N LEU A 103 0.68 -17.47 -2.98
CA LEU A 103 -0.73 -17.90 -2.89
C LEU A 103 -1.29 -18.35 -4.23
N TYR A 104 -0.77 -17.80 -5.33
CA TYR A 104 -1.24 -18.12 -6.68
C TYR A 104 -0.46 -19.27 -7.34
N TYR A 105 0.86 -19.32 -7.13
CA TYR A 105 1.78 -20.24 -7.82
C TYR A 105 2.55 -21.18 -6.88
N GLY A 106 2.44 -21.00 -5.57
CA GLY A 106 3.19 -21.76 -4.58
C GLY A 106 2.59 -23.14 -4.27
N PRO A 107 3.37 -23.99 -3.57
CA PRO A 107 2.93 -25.29 -3.11
C PRO A 107 1.75 -25.21 -2.12
N GLU A 108 0.88 -26.22 -2.11
CA GLU A 108 -0.22 -26.31 -1.14
C GLU A 108 0.28 -26.43 0.30
N GLU A 109 1.42 -27.09 0.52
CA GLU A 109 1.96 -27.39 1.85
C GLU A 109 2.31 -26.14 2.66
N ILE A 110 2.61 -25.03 2.00
CA ILE A 110 2.94 -23.75 2.66
C ILE A 110 1.76 -22.78 2.64
N ARG A 111 0.66 -23.12 1.95
CA ARG A 111 -0.40 -22.17 1.58
C ARG A 111 -1.02 -21.51 2.81
N ASP A 112 -1.34 -22.28 3.85
CA ASP A 112 -1.95 -21.74 5.08
C ASP A 112 -1.02 -20.74 5.79
N SER A 113 0.28 -21.06 5.87
CA SER A 113 1.28 -20.16 6.45
C SER A 113 1.42 -18.88 5.62
N VAL A 114 1.35 -19.00 4.30
CA VAL A 114 1.41 -17.84 3.39
C VAL A 114 0.15 -16.98 3.53
N ILE A 115 -1.04 -17.57 3.70
CA ILE A 115 -2.28 -16.83 3.97
C ILE A 115 -2.11 -15.98 5.23
N GLU A 116 -1.67 -16.59 6.33
CA GLU A 116 -1.44 -15.91 7.61
C GLU A 116 -0.48 -14.74 7.48
N ILE A 117 0.69 -14.98 6.88
CA ILE A 117 1.70 -13.93 6.66
C ILE A 117 1.13 -12.82 5.79
N HIS A 118 0.42 -13.16 4.71
CA HIS A 118 -0.08 -12.18 3.75
C HIS A 118 -1.04 -11.19 4.41
N TRP A 119 -2.04 -11.67 5.16
CA TRP A 119 -3.02 -10.76 5.77
C TRP A 119 -2.43 -10.00 6.96
N MET A 120 -1.59 -10.61 7.80
CA MET A 120 -0.95 -9.92 8.94
C MET A 120 -0.06 -8.77 8.46
N ILE A 121 0.76 -9.03 7.43
CA ILE A 121 1.60 -8.02 6.81
C ILE A 121 0.74 -6.98 6.10
N GLY A 122 -0.36 -7.38 5.45
CA GLY A 122 -1.30 -6.48 4.78
C GLY A 122 -1.92 -5.45 5.71
N LEU A 123 -2.41 -5.88 6.87
CA LEU A 123 -2.96 -4.99 7.90
C LEU A 123 -1.89 -4.03 8.46
N THR A 124 -0.70 -4.56 8.76
CA THR A 124 0.43 -3.77 9.28
C THR A 124 0.87 -2.71 8.27
N PHE A 125 1.02 -3.11 7.01
CA PHE A 125 1.33 -2.21 5.91
C PHE A 125 0.29 -1.10 5.79
N PHE A 126 -0.99 -1.44 5.79
CA PHE A 126 -2.08 -0.50 5.61
C PHE A 126 -2.11 0.57 6.73
N ALA A 127 -1.94 0.15 7.99
CA ALA A 127 -1.86 1.07 9.12
C ALA A 127 -0.67 2.06 8.97
N ILE A 128 0.51 1.55 8.61
CA ILE A 128 1.70 2.39 8.42
C ILE A 128 1.54 3.29 7.18
N PHE A 129 0.88 2.82 6.12
CA PHE A 129 0.60 3.62 4.93
C PHE A 129 -0.29 4.82 5.26
N LEU A 130 -1.34 4.63 6.06
CA LEU A 130 -2.19 5.73 6.53
C LEU A 130 -1.41 6.75 7.37
N LEU A 131 -0.55 6.27 8.27
CA LEU A 131 0.32 7.15 9.06
C LEU A 131 1.31 7.94 8.18
N HIS A 132 1.92 7.27 7.19
CA HIS A 132 2.88 7.87 6.27
C HIS A 132 2.22 8.93 5.35
N GLY A 133 1.09 8.57 4.74
CA GLY A 133 0.46 9.35 3.67
C GLY A 133 -0.58 10.37 4.14
N VAL A 134 -1.39 10.03 5.14
CA VAL A 134 -2.52 10.86 5.59
C VAL A 134 -2.10 11.78 6.74
N TYR A 135 -1.60 11.19 7.83
CA TYR A 135 -1.31 11.94 9.06
C TYR A 135 -0.05 12.80 8.97
N ALA A 136 0.99 12.33 8.27
CA ALA A 136 2.24 13.06 8.17
C ALA A 136 2.16 14.31 7.27
N ASN A 137 1.06 14.51 6.53
CA ASN A 137 0.77 15.74 5.78
C ASN A 137 -0.04 16.74 6.62
N ASN A 138 -1.01 16.28 7.40
CA ASN A 138 -1.89 17.11 8.23
C ASN A 138 -1.16 17.76 9.42
N LEU A 139 -0.23 17.05 10.07
CA LEU A 139 0.57 17.60 11.17
C LEU A 139 1.44 18.78 10.73
N THR A 140 2.04 18.68 9.54
CA THR A 140 2.80 19.78 8.93
C THR A 140 1.95 20.99 8.59
N SER A 141 0.71 20.81 8.11
CA SER A 141 -0.18 21.95 7.79
C SER A 141 -0.74 22.62 9.03
N LEU A 142 -1.02 21.86 10.10
CA LEU A 142 -1.49 22.39 11.38
C LEU A 142 -0.42 23.21 12.09
N ASN A 143 0.83 22.73 12.12
CA ASN A 143 1.94 23.47 12.72
C ASN A 143 2.29 24.74 11.93
N ALA A 144 2.17 24.72 10.59
CA ALA A 144 2.36 25.92 9.76
C ALA A 144 1.30 27.00 10.00
N LYS A 145 0.05 26.63 10.32
CA LYS A 145 -1.03 27.57 10.67
C LYS A 145 -0.92 28.14 12.09
N LYS A 146 -0.20 27.47 13.00
CA LYS A 146 0.03 27.94 14.38
C LYS A 146 1.22 28.89 14.52
N ALA A 147 2.07 28.98 13.50
CA ALA A 147 3.27 29.82 13.47
C ALA A 147 3.05 31.18 12.76
N HIS A 148 1.82 31.45 12.33
CA HIS A 148 1.33 32.72 11.81
C HIS A 148 0.18 33.20 12.69
#